data_AF-A0A7S0J2T6-F1
#
_entry.id   AF-A0A7S0J2T6-F1
#
_cell.length_a   1.000
_cell.length_b   1.000
_cell.length_c   1.000
_cell.angle_alpha   90.00
_cell.angle_beta   90.00
_cell.angle_gamma   90.00
#
_symmetry.space_group_name_H-M   'P 1'
#
loop_
_entity.id
_entity.type
_entity.pdbx_description
1 polymer ?
#
loop_
_entity_poly.entity_id
_entity_poly.type
_entity_poly.pdbx_seq_one_letter_code
_entity_poly.pdbx_strand_id
1 'polypeptide(L)'
;MSVREQFLVRYENIFEASSAKPLEEWVPAELLRPQPPPTPSAWRSALQVGSPLEMQHEGGWWQVHYISTSDGTEPCDATRCLVYGRQWGDGQVLVDVDALRPGWHWRATLDVWTTRLSHDVDEK
;
A
#
# COMPACT_ATOMS: atom_id res chain seq x y z
N MET A 1 31.03 -13.64 -7.74
CA MET A 1 29.70 -13.71 -7.10
C MET A 1 29.51 -12.42 -6.33
N SER A 2 28.54 -11.57 -6.70
CA SER A 2 28.27 -10.35 -5.93
C SER A 2 27.40 -10.73 -4.74
N VAL A 3 27.81 -10.36 -3.52
CA VAL A 3 26.99 -10.53 -2.32
C VAL A 3 25.86 -9.52 -2.40
N ARG A 4 24.60 -9.96 -2.26
CA ARG A 4 23.47 -9.04 -2.10
C ARG A 4 23.51 -8.48 -0.69
N GLU A 5 23.48 -7.16 -0.58
CA GLU A 5 23.40 -6.47 0.72
C GLU A 5 22.07 -6.80 1.40
N GLN A 6 22.13 -7.09 2.70
CA GLN A 6 20.97 -7.46 3.52
C GLN A 6 21.01 -6.66 4.82
N PHE A 7 19.83 -6.36 5.33
CA PHE A 7 19.64 -5.65 6.59
C PHE A 7 18.78 -6.48 7.53
N LEU A 8 19.11 -6.46 8.81
CA LEU A 8 18.24 -6.98 9.86
C LEU A 8 17.15 -5.95 10.11
N VAL A 9 15.90 -6.29 9.78
CA VAL A 9 14.73 -5.45 10.05
C VAL A 9 13.95 -6.00 11.23
N ARG A 10 13.30 -5.10 11.95
CA ARG A 10 12.35 -5.43 13.02
C ARG A 10 10.98 -4.88 12.62
N TYR A 11 10.00 -5.76 12.51
CA TYR A 11 8.64 -5.36 12.12
C TYR A 11 7.92 -4.69 13.28
N GLU A 12 7.15 -3.63 13.01
CA GLU A 12 6.39 -2.92 14.05
C GLU A 12 5.11 -3.66 14.45
N ASN A 13 4.45 -4.30 13.48
CA ASN A 13 3.11 -4.87 13.63
C ASN A 13 3.04 -6.38 13.34
N ILE A 14 4.18 -7.03 13.13
CA ILE A 14 4.28 -8.48 12.92
C ILE A 14 5.09 -9.07 14.06
N PHE A 15 4.56 -10.12 14.67
CA PHE A 15 5.12 -10.75 15.86
C PHE A 15 5.43 -12.23 15.60
N GLU A 16 6.37 -12.78 16.35
CA GLU A 16 6.66 -14.21 16.30
C GLU A 16 5.43 -15.04 16.70
N ALA A 17 5.17 -16.17 16.02
CA ALA A 17 4.01 -17.01 16.37
C ALA A 17 4.10 -17.63 17.78
N SER A 18 5.32 -17.81 18.29
CA SER A 18 5.60 -18.43 19.59
C SER A 18 5.76 -17.43 20.74
N SER A 19 5.81 -16.12 20.44
CA SER A 19 6.08 -15.09 21.45
C SER A 19 5.41 -13.75 21.11
N ALA A 20 5.12 -12.92 22.11
CA ALA A 20 4.62 -11.56 21.87
C ALA A 20 5.73 -10.57 21.41
N LYS A 21 6.87 -11.08 20.92
CA LYS A 21 7.99 -10.23 20.47
C LYS A 21 7.82 -9.86 19.00
N PRO A 22 8.22 -8.64 18.61
CA PRO A 22 8.30 -8.26 17.22
C PRO A 22 9.19 -9.22 16.42
N LEU A 23 8.77 -9.53 15.19
CA LEU A 23 9.52 -10.37 14.27
C LEU A 23 10.77 -9.61 13.78
N GLU A 24 11.90 -10.31 13.72
CA GLU A 24 13.13 -9.83 13.08
C GLU A 24 13.50 -10.74 11.89
N GLU A 25 13.94 -10.14 10.78
CA GLU A 25 14.25 -10.86 9.55
C GLU A 25 15.43 -10.22 8.81
N TRP A 26 16.27 -11.05 8.18
CA TRP A 26 17.27 -10.57 7.23
C TRP A 26 16.63 -10.37 5.87
N VAL A 27 16.55 -9.13 5.41
CA VAL A 27 15.85 -8.74 4.19
C VAL A 27 16.85 -8.13 3.18
N PRO A 28 16.82 -8.55 1.91
CA PRO A 28 17.58 -7.90 0.84
C PRO A 28 17.29 -6.41 0.72
N ALA A 29 18.33 -5.60 0.47
CA ALA A 29 18.20 -4.15 0.29
C ALA A 29 17.15 -3.75 -0.75
N GLU A 30 16.99 -4.55 -1.81
CA GLU A 30 16.02 -4.33 -2.90
C GLU A 30 14.54 -4.46 -2.47
N LEU A 31 14.26 -5.08 -1.32
CA LEU A 31 12.90 -5.17 -0.76
C LEU A 31 12.60 -4.05 0.24
N LEU A 32 13.59 -3.21 0.54
CA LEU A 32 13.44 -2.09 1.45
C LEU A 32 13.21 -0.80 0.68
N ARG A 33 12.38 0.06 1.26
CA ARG A 33 12.15 1.43 0.81
C ARG A 33 11.98 2.33 2.03
N PRO A 34 12.19 3.65 1.90
CA PRO A 34 11.84 4.59 2.96
C PRO A 34 10.37 4.49 3.37
N GLN A 35 9.98 5.25 4.41
CA GLN A 35 8.56 5.47 4.65
C GLN A 35 7.99 6.39 3.55
N PRO A 36 6.82 6.07 2.95
CA PRO A 36 6.18 6.98 2.01
C PRO A 36 5.79 8.30 2.70
N PRO A 37 5.67 9.40 1.94
CA PRO A 37 5.30 10.70 2.49
C PRO A 37 3.88 10.66 3.08
N PRO A 38 3.54 11.61 3.96
CA PRO A 38 2.19 11.75 4.48
C PRO A 38 1.16 11.89 3.36
N THR A 39 -0.02 11.30 3.57
CA THR A 39 -1.13 11.38 2.61
C THR A 39 -1.55 12.84 2.40
N PRO A 40 -1.53 13.36 1.15
CA PRO A 40 -1.97 14.73 0.86
C PRO A 40 -3.45 14.93 1.17
N SER A 41 -3.86 16.04 1.76
CA SER A 41 -5.27 16.27 2.16
C SER A 41 -6.28 16.14 1.01
N ALA A 42 -5.91 16.55 -0.19
CA ALA A 42 -6.76 16.53 -1.39
C ALA A 42 -6.63 15.25 -2.24
N TRP A 43 -5.97 14.19 -1.74
CA TRP A 43 -5.69 12.99 -2.54
C TRP A 43 -6.96 12.32 -3.11
N ARG A 44 -8.05 12.38 -2.34
CA ARG A 44 -9.34 11.76 -2.71
C ARG A 44 -10.00 12.44 -3.91
N SER A 45 -9.81 13.75 -4.08
CA SER A 45 -10.40 14.50 -5.19
C SER A 45 -9.88 14.07 -6.57
N ALA A 46 -8.76 13.33 -6.62
CA ALA A 46 -8.17 12.80 -7.83
C ALA A 46 -8.55 11.32 -8.11
N LEU A 47 -9.36 10.70 -7.26
CA LEU A 47 -9.71 9.28 -7.41
C LEU A 47 -10.59 9.05 -8.64
N GLN A 48 -10.21 8.04 -9.40
CA GLN A 48 -10.96 7.52 -10.54
C GLN A 48 -11.03 6.00 -10.40
N VAL A 49 -12.03 5.38 -11.04
CA VAL A 49 -12.13 3.91 -11.08
C VAL A 49 -10.81 3.33 -11.57
N GLY A 50 -10.23 2.39 -10.81
CA GLY A 50 -8.93 1.80 -11.08
C GLY A 50 -7.73 2.60 -10.55
N SER A 51 -7.92 3.73 -9.84
CA SER A 51 -6.82 4.41 -9.16
C SER A 51 -6.13 3.45 -8.18
N PRO A 52 -4.79 3.30 -8.26
CA PRO A 52 -4.06 2.42 -7.37
C PRO A 52 -3.96 3.04 -5.98
N LEU A 53 -4.27 2.23 -4.98
CA LEU A 53 -4.25 2.59 -3.56
C LEU A 53 -3.47 1.55 -2.77
N GLU A 54 -3.14 1.91 -1.54
CA GLU A 54 -2.72 0.97 -0.51
C GLU A 54 -3.75 0.97 0.63
N MET A 55 -4.12 -0.22 1.09
CA MET A 55 -5.09 -0.47 2.14
C MET A 55 -4.40 -1.08 3.36
N GLN A 56 -4.63 -0.53 4.54
CA GLN A 56 -4.11 -1.10 5.77
C GLN A 56 -4.91 -2.34 6.16
N HIS A 57 -4.23 -3.49 6.26
CA HIS A 57 -4.85 -4.77 6.65
C HIS A 57 -3.80 -5.70 7.24
N GLU A 58 -4.15 -6.39 8.33
CA GLU A 58 -3.29 -7.36 9.03
C GLU A 58 -1.87 -6.82 9.35
N GLY A 59 -1.79 -5.55 9.77
CA GLY A 59 -0.51 -4.92 10.14
C GLY A 59 0.36 -4.45 8.96
N GLY A 60 -0.10 -4.65 7.72
CA GLY A 60 0.58 -4.26 6.49
C GLY A 60 -0.23 -3.30 5.61
N TRP A 61 0.41 -2.83 4.53
CA TRP A 61 -0.21 -2.03 3.47
C TRP A 61 -0.32 -2.88 2.20
N TRP A 62 -1.54 -3.14 1.77
CA TRP A 62 -1.84 -4.02 0.63
C TRP A 62 -2.26 -3.20 -0.58
N GLN A 63 -1.74 -3.53 -1.75
CA GLN A 63 -2.16 -2.88 -2.98
C GLN A 63 -3.61 -3.25 -3.31
N VAL A 64 -4.41 -2.22 -3.58
CA VAL A 64 -5.80 -2.34 -4.02
C VAL A 64 -6.10 -1.28 -5.08
N HIS A 65 -7.26 -1.36 -5.69
CA HIS A 65 -7.71 -0.40 -6.69
C HIS A 65 -9.09 0.12 -6.32
N TYR A 66 -9.28 1.44 -6.47
CA TYR A 66 -10.55 2.10 -6.21
C TYR A 66 -11.64 1.65 -7.19
N ILE A 67 -12.86 1.44 -6.70
CA ILE A 67 -14.04 1.14 -7.51
C ILE A 67 -15.05 2.28 -7.42
N SER A 68 -15.55 2.56 -6.23
CA SER A 68 -16.58 3.56 -6.00
C SER A 68 -16.64 3.97 -4.52
N THR A 69 -17.44 4.98 -4.22
CA THR A 69 -17.88 5.28 -2.85
C THR A 69 -19.02 4.33 -2.45
N SER A 70 -19.29 4.19 -1.15
CA SER A 70 -20.35 3.29 -0.66
C SER A 70 -21.77 3.79 -0.95
N ASP A 71 -21.93 5.09 -1.10
CA ASP A 71 -23.21 5.81 -1.17
C ASP A 71 -23.36 6.62 -2.47
N GLY A 72 -22.40 6.50 -3.39
CA GLY A 72 -22.40 7.26 -4.64
C GLY A 72 -22.03 8.73 -4.49
N THR A 73 -21.56 9.15 -3.31
CA THR A 73 -21.00 10.49 -3.10
C THR A 73 -19.70 10.69 -3.88
N GLU A 74 -19.27 11.95 -3.99
CA GLU A 74 -17.94 12.26 -4.50
C GLU A 74 -16.86 11.67 -3.56
N PRO A 75 -15.73 11.16 -4.10
CA PRO A 75 -14.71 10.51 -3.29
C PRO A 75 -14.14 11.39 -2.16
N CYS A 76 -14.16 12.72 -2.32
CA CYS A 76 -13.70 13.65 -1.31
C CYS A 76 -14.57 13.69 -0.04
N ASP A 77 -15.85 13.35 -0.17
CA ASP A 77 -16.82 13.41 0.92
C ASP A 77 -17.14 12.03 1.51
N ALA A 78 -16.71 10.95 0.82
CA ALA A 78 -16.95 9.59 1.25
C ALA A 78 -16.25 9.24 2.55
N THR A 79 -16.94 8.51 3.42
CA THR A 79 -16.37 7.86 4.61
C THR A 79 -15.93 6.43 4.34
N ARG A 80 -16.46 5.81 3.26
CA ARG A 80 -16.10 4.45 2.85
C ARG A 80 -16.01 4.33 1.35
N CYS A 81 -15.04 3.53 0.92
CA CYS A 81 -14.81 3.21 -0.49
C CYS A 81 -14.90 1.71 -0.70
N LEU A 82 -15.39 1.32 -1.87
CA LEU A 82 -15.29 -0.03 -2.38
C LEU A 82 -13.98 -0.14 -3.16
N VAL A 83 -13.16 -1.14 -2.81
CA VAL A 83 -11.87 -1.42 -3.44
C VAL A 83 -11.78 -2.88 -3.84
N TYR A 84 -10.92 -3.23 -4.80
CA TYR A 84 -10.59 -4.63 -5.07
C TYR A 84 -9.08 -4.88 -4.99
N GLY A 85 -8.71 -6.08 -4.57
CA GLY A 85 -7.33 -6.56 -4.52
C GLY A 85 -7.18 -7.84 -5.35
N ARG A 86 -6.23 -7.85 -6.28
CA ARG A 86 -5.97 -9.04 -7.13
C ARG A 86 -5.49 -10.24 -6.32
N GLN A 87 -4.80 -9.99 -5.21
CA GLN A 87 -4.33 -11.00 -4.26
C GLN A 87 -5.47 -11.83 -3.65
N TRP A 88 -6.72 -11.35 -3.72
CA TRP A 88 -7.91 -12.05 -3.22
C TRP A 88 -8.83 -12.55 -4.36
N GLY A 89 -8.30 -12.71 -5.58
CA GLY A 89 -9.09 -13.23 -6.71
C GLY A 89 -10.20 -12.27 -7.16
N ASP A 90 -9.88 -10.98 -7.23
CA ASP A 90 -10.80 -9.88 -7.59
C ASP A 90 -11.95 -9.66 -6.59
N GLY A 91 -11.79 -10.13 -5.34
CA GLY A 91 -12.70 -9.80 -4.25
C GLY A 91 -12.80 -8.29 -4.02
N GLN A 92 -14.03 -7.79 -3.86
CA GLN A 92 -14.32 -6.41 -3.50
C GLN A 92 -14.50 -6.29 -1.99
N VAL A 93 -13.92 -5.26 -1.39
CA VAL A 93 -14.02 -5.00 0.04
C VAL A 93 -14.44 -3.56 0.24
N LEU A 94 -15.43 -3.36 1.12
CA LEU A 94 -15.81 -2.04 1.59
C LEU A 94 -14.92 -1.65 2.78
N VAL A 95 -14.23 -0.52 2.66
CA VAL A 95 -13.21 -0.10 3.63
C VAL A 95 -13.44 1.34 4.07
N ASP A 96 -13.01 1.64 5.30
CA ASP A 96 -12.93 3.02 5.77
C ASP A 96 -11.88 3.80 4.97
N VAL A 97 -12.16 5.05 4.64
CA VAL A 97 -11.21 5.90 3.90
C VAL A 97 -9.94 6.16 4.70
N ASP A 98 -9.99 6.10 6.04
CA ASP A 98 -8.82 6.28 6.89
C ASP A 98 -7.88 5.07 6.84
N ALA A 99 -8.36 3.91 6.37
CA ALA A 99 -7.54 2.74 6.11
C ALA A 99 -6.88 2.78 4.72
N LEU A 100 -7.11 3.84 3.93
CA LEU A 100 -6.58 3.99 2.57
C LEU A 100 -5.54 5.10 2.49
N ARG A 101 -4.60 4.91 1.57
CA ARG A 101 -3.70 5.97 1.10
C ARG A 101 -3.43 5.82 -0.40
N PRO A 102 -2.87 6.86 -1.06
CA PRO A 102 -2.41 6.74 -2.43
C PRO A 102 -1.46 5.56 -2.60
N GLY A 103 -1.55 4.86 -3.73
CA GLY A 103 -0.60 3.81 -4.05
C GLY A 103 0.78 4.42 -4.28
N TRP A 104 1.68 4.35 -3.30
CA TRP A 104 3.01 4.93 -3.41
C TRP A 104 3.99 3.98 -4.12
N HIS A 105 4.79 4.53 -5.02
CA HIS A 105 5.88 3.85 -5.70
C HIS A 105 7.21 4.53 -5.37
N TRP A 106 8.17 3.73 -4.90
CA TRP A 106 9.51 4.22 -4.60
C TRP A 106 10.41 4.03 -5.82
N ARG A 107 10.94 5.12 -6.36
CA ARG A 107 11.89 5.07 -7.48
C ARG A 107 13.32 5.17 -6.96
N ALA A 108 13.88 4.03 -6.58
CA ALA A 108 15.21 3.95 -5.96
C ALA A 108 16.33 4.65 -6.75
N THR A 109 16.29 4.61 -8.09
CA THR A 109 17.31 5.24 -8.94
C THR A 109 17.27 6.77 -8.92
N LEU A 110 16.14 7.35 -8.54
CA LEU A 110 15.94 8.79 -8.47
C LEU A 110 15.80 9.30 -7.05
N ASP A 111 15.74 8.40 -6.06
CA ASP A 111 15.54 8.73 -4.65
C ASP A 111 14.26 9.55 -4.41
N VAL A 112 13.16 9.21 -5.10
CA VAL A 112 11.87 9.91 -5.00
C VAL A 112 10.68 8.99 -4.88
N TRP A 113 9.67 9.48 -4.17
CA TRP A 113 8.32 8.92 -4.15
C TRP A 113 7.47 9.46 -5.28
N THR A 114 6.74 8.57 -5.94
CA THR A 114 5.70 8.91 -6.91
C THR A 114 4.41 8.15 -6.58
N THR A 115 3.27 8.60 -7.10
CA THR A 115 2.06 7.78 -7.09
C THR A 115 2.14 6.75 -8.22
N ARG A 116 1.72 5.51 -7.94
CA ARG A 116 1.53 4.48 -8.97
C ARG A 116 0.54 4.99 -10.01
N LEU A 117 0.81 4.68 -11.27
CA LEU A 117 -0.13 4.94 -12.35
C LEU A 117 -1.08 3.73 -12.48
N SER A 118 -2.30 3.95 -12.98
CA SER A 118 -3.26 2.88 -13.25
C SER A 118 -2.77 1.82 -14.25
N HIS A 119 -1.71 2.14 -15.00
CA HIS A 119 -1.09 1.27 -16.00
C HIS A 119 0.23 0.66 -15.54
N ASP A 120 0.66 0.90 -14.29
CA ASP A 120 1.79 0.17 -13.69
C ASP A 120 1.32 -1.25 -13.36
N VAL A 121 1.19 -2.05 -14.42
CA VAL A 121 1.20 -3.50 -14.33
C VAL A 121 2.56 -3.86 -13.77
N ASP A 122 2.59 -4.51 -12.60
CA ASP A 122 3.83 -4.94 -11.96
C ASP A 122 4.71 -5.65 -12.99
N GLU A 123 5.81 -4.99 -13.40
CA GLU A 123 6.87 -5.64 -14.13
C GLU A 123 7.61 -6.56 -13.14
N LYS A 124 7.20 -7.83 -13.20
CA LYS A 124 7.78 -9.06 -12.63
C LYS A 124 7.77 -9.26 -11.12
#